data_AF-A0A8H3BMZ6-F1
#
_entry.id   AF-A0A8H3BMZ6-F1
#
_cell.length_a   1.000
_cell.length_b   1.000
_cell.length_c   1.000
_cell.angle_alpha   90.00
_cell.angle_beta   90.00
_cell.angle_gamma   90.00
#
_symmetry.space_group_name_H-M   'P 1'
#
loop_
_entity.id
_entity.type
_entity.pdbx_description
1 polymer ?
#
loop_
_entity_poly.entity_id
_entity_poly.type
_entity_poly.pdbx_seq_one_letter_code
_entity_poly.pdbx_strand_id
1 'polypeptide(L)'
;MLFQATSLLALVAAVYAQAGDPSVNTPLGLVQCQPAQITWTASKTPVFLSIIPGGQAGATPLADFGQQSGNSFTWSPVNIAAGTPITVQVRDSTGAVAYSGKS
;
A
#
# COMPACT_ATOMS: atom_id res chain seq x y z
N MET A 1 -16.56 -58.03 -2.52
CA MET A 1 -16.14 -57.27 -3.73
C MET A 1 -17.43 -56.84 -4.40
N LEU A 2 -17.83 -55.57 -4.45
CA LEU A 2 -17.19 -54.54 -5.25
C LEU A 2 -17.58 -53.13 -4.72
N PHE A 3 -16.59 -52.24 -4.72
CA PHE A 3 -16.61 -50.82 -4.33
C PHE A 3 -17.50 -49.99 -5.30
N GLN A 4 -17.98 -48.77 -5.04
CA GLN A 4 -17.21 -47.50 -4.94
C GLN A 4 -18.19 -46.37 -4.54
N ALA A 5 -18.02 -45.75 -3.38
CA ALA A 5 -17.29 -44.49 -3.17
C ALA A 5 -18.03 -43.23 -3.71
N THR A 6 -18.83 -42.63 -2.83
CA THR A 6 -19.35 -41.25 -2.90
C THR A 6 -18.20 -40.24 -2.91
N SER A 7 -18.09 -39.46 -3.98
CA SER A 7 -17.10 -38.37 -4.07
C SER A 7 -17.81 -37.02 -4.08
N LEU A 8 -17.89 -36.41 -2.89
CA LEU A 8 -18.25 -35.01 -2.69
C LEU A 8 -17.01 -34.17 -3.02
N LEU A 9 -16.94 -33.57 -4.21
CA LEU A 9 -15.86 -32.61 -4.53
C LEU A 9 -16.15 -31.29 -3.80
N ALA A 10 -15.51 -31.10 -2.66
CA ALA A 10 -15.50 -29.84 -1.93
C ALA A 10 -14.73 -28.76 -2.71
N LEU A 11 -15.43 -27.66 -3.02
CA LEU A 11 -14.85 -26.46 -3.61
C LEU A 11 -14.02 -25.72 -2.54
N VAL A 12 -12.70 -25.90 -2.54
CA VAL A 12 -11.82 -25.10 -1.68
C VAL A 12 -11.41 -23.84 -2.45
N ALA A 13 -12.20 -22.79 -2.30
CA ALA A 13 -11.78 -21.44 -2.71
C ALA A 13 -10.70 -20.96 -1.73
N ALA A 14 -9.43 -21.12 -2.12
CA ALA A 14 -8.31 -20.57 -1.37
C ALA A 14 -8.27 -19.04 -1.56
N VAL A 15 -9.01 -18.31 -0.70
CA VAL A 15 -8.80 -16.87 -0.53
C VAL A 15 -7.58 -16.69 0.37
N TYR A 16 -6.40 -16.55 -0.23
CA TYR A 16 -5.24 -16.07 0.50
C TYR A 16 -5.45 -14.58 0.78
N ALA A 17 -5.93 -14.28 1.98
CA ALA A 17 -5.76 -12.94 2.55
C ALA A 17 -4.24 -12.72 2.69
N GLN A 18 -3.67 -11.92 1.80
CA GLN A 18 -2.26 -11.55 1.86
C GLN A 18 -2.10 -10.57 3.02
N ALA A 19 -1.92 -11.09 4.23
CA ALA A 19 -1.61 -10.29 5.40
C ALA A 19 -0.22 -9.65 5.18
N GLY A 20 -0.19 -8.46 4.60
CA GLY A 20 1.02 -7.67 4.36
C GLY A 20 1.30 -7.24 2.91
N ASP A 21 0.40 -7.51 1.96
CA ASP A 21 0.51 -6.99 0.58
C ASP A 21 -0.74 -6.14 0.22
N PRO A 22 -0.59 -4.88 -0.21
CA PRO A 22 0.66 -4.11 -0.22
C PRO A 22 1.18 -3.78 1.20
N SER A 23 2.42 -3.28 1.30
CA SER A 23 3.01 -2.72 2.52
C SER A 23 3.91 -1.52 2.21
N VAL A 24 4.07 -0.60 3.16
CA VAL A 24 4.87 0.63 2.98
C VAL A 24 6.10 0.59 3.89
N ASN A 25 7.29 0.76 3.31
CA ASN A 25 8.59 0.59 3.98
C ASN A 25 9.40 1.91 4.07
N THR A 26 8.71 3.05 4.03
CA THR A 26 9.36 4.37 4.01
C THR A 26 9.85 4.76 5.42
N PRO A 27 11.12 5.18 5.60
CA PRO A 27 11.65 5.60 6.90
C PRO A 27 10.85 6.76 7.53
N LEU A 28 10.83 6.81 8.87
CA LEU A 28 10.11 7.84 9.63
C LEU A 28 10.80 9.20 9.49
N GLY A 29 10.12 10.15 8.84
CA GLY A 29 10.47 11.58 8.82
C GLY A 29 10.74 12.12 7.42
N LEU A 30 9.74 12.74 6.80
CA LEU A 30 9.96 13.56 5.62
C LEU A 30 10.47 14.94 6.04
N VAL A 31 11.59 15.37 5.45
CA VAL A 31 12.13 16.70 5.68
C VAL A 31 11.67 17.62 4.56
N GLN A 32 11.06 18.74 4.93
CA GLN A 32 10.62 19.76 3.97
C GLN A 32 11.81 20.22 3.11
N CYS A 33 11.55 20.44 1.81
CA CYS A 33 12.54 20.88 0.83
C CYS A 33 13.70 19.89 0.56
N GLN A 34 13.70 18.71 1.17
CA GLN A 34 14.66 17.65 0.87
C GLN A 34 14.02 16.56 0.01
N PRO A 35 14.80 15.84 -0.81
CA PRO A 35 14.31 14.66 -1.49
C PRO A 35 14.01 13.56 -0.48
N ALA A 36 12.89 12.87 -0.66
CA ALA A 36 12.55 11.69 0.12
C ALA A 36 12.23 10.52 -0.80
N GLN A 37 12.80 9.35 -0.47
CA GLN A 37 12.51 8.12 -1.17
C GLN A 37 11.40 7.37 -0.45
N ILE A 38 10.28 7.20 -1.14
CA ILE A 38 9.15 6.40 -0.69
C ILE A 38 9.31 5.01 -1.29
N THR A 39 9.17 3.97 -0.47
CA THR A 39 9.28 2.57 -0.90
C THR A 39 8.12 1.74 -0.36
N TRP A 40 7.71 0.74 -1.13
CA TRP A 40 6.62 -0.17 -0.80
C TRP A 40 6.85 -1.56 -1.38
N THR A 41 6.08 -2.53 -0.90
CA THR A 41 5.97 -3.87 -1.49
C THR A 41 4.54 -4.05 -1.96
N ALA A 42 4.37 -4.49 -3.21
CA ALA A 42 3.07 -4.80 -3.80
C ALA A 42 3.23 -5.90 -4.85
N SER A 43 2.47 -6.99 -4.75
CA SER A 43 2.43 -8.04 -5.77
C SER A 43 1.49 -7.71 -6.93
N LYS A 44 0.52 -6.81 -6.68
CA LYS A 44 -0.46 -6.35 -7.65
C LYS A 44 -0.09 -4.96 -8.13
N THR A 45 0.35 -4.89 -9.39
CA THR A 45 0.67 -3.62 -10.05
C THR A 45 -0.41 -3.27 -11.08
N PRO A 46 -0.53 -2.00 -11.49
CA PRO A 46 0.15 -0.85 -10.90
C PRO A 46 -0.40 -0.49 -9.51
N VAL A 47 0.34 0.31 -8.75
CA VAL A 47 -0.14 0.89 -7.49
C VAL A 47 -0.44 2.38 -7.65
N PHE A 48 -1.28 2.93 -6.79
CA PHE A 48 -1.55 4.36 -6.66
C PHE A 48 -0.93 4.86 -5.37
N LEU A 49 -0.07 5.87 -5.48
CA LEU A 49 0.66 6.43 -4.35
C LEU A 49 0.11 7.79 -3.97
N SER A 50 -0.20 7.98 -2.69
CA SER A 50 -0.75 9.24 -2.16
C SER A 50 -0.24 9.50 -0.75
N ILE A 51 -0.24 10.78 -0.35
CA ILE A 51 0.06 11.25 0.99
C ILE A 51 -1.22 11.80 1.57
N ILE A 52 -1.65 11.27 2.72
CA ILE A 52 -2.85 11.70 3.44
C ILE A 52 -2.44 12.32 4.79
N PRO A 53 -3.33 13.08 5.45
CA PRO A 53 -3.12 13.50 6.83
C PRO A 53 -2.86 12.30 7.75
N GLY A 54 -1.95 12.48 8.71
CA GLY A 54 -1.51 11.44 9.63
C GLY A 54 -2.66 10.77 10.36
N GLY A 55 -2.75 9.44 10.26
CA GLY A 55 -3.78 8.65 10.94
C GLY A 55 -5.20 8.80 10.40
N GLN A 56 -5.41 9.52 9.30
CA GLN A 56 -6.73 9.75 8.70
C GLN A 56 -6.92 8.91 7.43
N ALA A 57 -7.18 7.61 7.62
CA ALA A 57 -7.45 6.70 6.50
C ALA A 57 -8.63 7.21 5.64
N GLY A 58 -8.43 7.29 4.32
CA GLY A 58 -9.46 7.74 3.38
C GLY A 58 -9.70 9.26 3.34
N ALA A 59 -8.92 10.07 4.06
CA ALA A 59 -8.97 11.52 3.92
C ALA A 59 -8.49 11.96 2.52
N THR A 60 -8.86 13.18 2.14
CA THR A 60 -8.37 13.79 0.90
C THR A 60 -6.84 13.84 0.92
N PRO A 61 -6.16 13.37 -0.15
CA PRO A 61 -4.71 13.42 -0.23
C PRO A 61 -4.18 14.86 -0.15
N LEU A 62 -3.15 15.06 0.66
CA LEU A 62 -2.30 16.26 0.66
C LEU A 62 -1.41 16.30 -0.59
N ALA A 63 -1.01 15.13 -1.08
CA ALA A 63 -0.33 14.94 -2.35
C ALA A 63 -0.78 13.63 -3.00
N ASP A 64 -0.98 13.65 -4.31
CA ASP A 64 -1.28 12.46 -5.11
C ASP A 64 -0.20 12.35 -6.19
N PHE A 65 0.50 11.21 -6.20
CA PHE A 65 1.54 10.92 -7.18
C PHE A 65 1.05 10.00 -8.30
N GLY A 66 -0.23 9.64 -8.28
CA GLY A 66 -0.87 8.82 -9.29
C GLY A 66 -0.32 7.40 -9.35
N GLN A 67 -0.41 6.82 -10.56
CA GLN A 67 -0.07 5.44 -10.83
C GLN A 67 1.46 5.23 -10.88
N GLN A 68 1.95 4.24 -10.12
CA GLN A 68 3.33 3.80 -10.08
C GLN A 68 3.42 2.34 -10.54
N SER A 69 4.36 2.06 -11.45
CA SER A 69 4.66 0.70 -11.93
C SER A 69 5.78 0.03 -11.15
N GLY A 70 6.56 0.80 -10.40
CA GLY A 70 7.68 0.32 -9.58
C GLY A 70 7.30 0.06 -8.12
N ASN A 71 8.33 -0.06 -7.29
CA ASN A 71 8.26 -0.26 -5.83
C ASN A 71 8.82 0.93 -5.04
N SER A 72 9.19 2.02 -5.74
CA SER A 72 9.72 3.22 -5.13
C SER A 72 9.36 4.47 -5.95
N PHE A 73 9.32 5.60 -5.25
CA PHE A 73 9.09 6.92 -5.82
C PHE A 73 9.94 7.95 -5.08
N THR A 74 10.63 8.80 -5.82
CA THR A 74 11.41 9.91 -5.25
C THR A 74 10.57 11.17 -5.26
N TRP A 75 10.16 11.61 -4.07
CA TRP A 75 9.50 12.90 -3.89
C TRP A 75 10.56 13.98 -3.72
N SER A 76 10.69 14.86 -4.73
CA SER A 76 11.66 15.96 -4.68
C SER A 76 11.11 17.23 -5.34
N PRO A 77 11.03 18.36 -4.61
CA PRO A 77 11.20 18.50 -3.16
C PRO A 77 9.93 18.09 -2.39
N VAL A 78 10.08 17.63 -1.14
CA VAL A 78 8.94 17.50 -0.22
C VAL A 78 8.31 18.87 0.01
N ASN A 79 7.06 19.04 -0.46
CA ASN A 79 6.31 20.30 -0.42
C ASN A 79 5.27 20.37 0.72
N ILE A 80 5.40 19.51 1.73
CA ILE A 80 4.60 19.56 2.96
C ILE A 80 5.42 20.25 4.06
N ALA A 81 4.75 21.12 4.82
CA ALA A 81 5.39 21.86 5.91
C ALA A 81 5.92 20.89 6.98
N ALA A 82 7.13 21.17 7.48
CA ALA A 82 7.72 20.38 8.57
C ALA A 82 6.79 20.35 9.80
N GLY A 83 6.71 19.20 10.45
CA GLY A 83 5.80 18.98 11.60
C GLY A 83 4.36 18.66 11.23
N THR A 84 4.00 18.61 9.93
CA THR A 84 2.69 18.10 9.50
C THR A 84 2.65 16.58 9.64
N PRO A 85 1.75 16.00 10.44
CA PRO A 85 1.60 14.56 10.51
C PRO A 85 1.04 14.05 9.19
N ILE A 86 1.70 13.06 8.61
CA ILE A 86 1.31 12.47 7.34
C ILE A 86 1.25 10.95 7.43
N THR A 87 0.57 10.33 6.47
CA THR A 87 0.62 8.89 6.26
C THR A 87 0.75 8.64 4.76
N VAL A 88 1.72 7.81 4.39
CA VAL A 88 1.86 7.34 3.02
C VAL A 88 0.83 6.25 2.80
N GLN A 89 0.02 6.40 1.75
CA GLN A 89 -0.98 5.43 1.33
C GLN A 89 -0.58 4.84 -0.02
N VAL A 90 -0.55 3.51 -0.10
CA VAL A 90 -0.40 2.74 -1.33
C VAL A 90 -1.67 1.95 -1.54
N ARG A 91 -2.27 2.08 -2.73
CA ARG A 91 -3.41 1.27 -3.17
C ARG A 91 -3.01 0.45 -4.38
N ASP A 92 -3.21 -0.85 -4.35
CA ASP A 92 -2.88 -1.69 -5.51
C ASP A 92 -4.00 -1.75 -6.56
N SER A 93 -3.77 -2.45 -7.66
CA SER A 93 -4.72 -2.61 -8.76
C SER A 93 -5.97 -3.43 -8.41
N THR A 94 -5.96 -4.15 -7.29
CA THR A 94 -7.13 -4.88 -6.76
C THR A 94 -7.93 -4.06 -5.74
N GLY A 95 -7.42 -2.86 -5.40
CA GLY A 95 -8.04 -1.96 -4.42
C GLY A 95 -7.56 -2.19 -2.99
N ALA A 96 -6.64 -3.11 -2.73
CA ALA A 96 -6.05 -3.32 -1.41
C ALA A 96 -5.18 -2.12 -1.03
N VAL A 97 -5.23 -1.72 0.25
CA VAL A 97 -4.59 -0.48 0.74
C VAL A 97 -3.61 -0.81 1.86
N ALA A 98 -2.46 -0.16 1.79
CA ALA A 98 -1.46 -0.14 2.84
C ALA A 98 -1.11 1.28 3.24
N TYR A 99 -0.77 1.44 4.52
CA TYR A 99 -0.38 2.71 5.11
C TYR A 99 1.02 2.58 5.73
N SER A 100 1.81 3.65 5.69
CA SER A 100 3.01 3.74 6.53
C SER A 100 2.62 3.68 8.01
N GLY A 101 3.51 3.11 8.83
CA GLY A 101 3.35 3.15 10.29
C GLY A 101 3.12 4.58 10.78
N LYS A 102 2.27 4.71 11.82
CA LYS A 102 2.00 6.02 12.46
C LYS A 102 3.32 6.53 13.05
N SER A 103 3.79 7.69 12.61
CA SER A 103 4.80 8.48 13.35
C SER A 103 4.08 9.43 14.29
#